data_AF-A0A091DAW5-F1
#
_entry.id   AF-A0A091DAW5-F1
#
_cell.length_a   1.000
_cell.length_b   1.000
_cell.length_c   1.000
_cell.angle_alpha   90.00
_cell.angle_beta   90.00
_cell.angle_gamma   90.00
#
_symmetry.space_group_name_H-M   'P 1'
#
loop_
_entity.id
_entity.type
_entity.pdbx_description
1 polymer ?
#
loop_
_entity_poly.entity_id
_entity_poly.type
_entity_poly.pdbx_seq_one_letter_code
_entity_poly.pdbx_strand_id
1 'polypeptide(L)'
;MLENKTISSSAEDAQTKKDNAASQELVLVGAPKEAGEIFHENKMTNTEEVNKAIYFNYPCRRQSCALVNIPAPCVNKIISHIENVESKIQEHLKQVETSLEKWSRSTSSSVDLQEDWNIATPEKEIKPEEERDQKCPELKKEMEKLLSETMHLIKSLETDRAEAEQALRQQKSRKKMIIMKIDSWSIWKLQEVPLAVQKEHEAFSRDIVELRWHLEDRNHQLEHLKKQKAKIEEANAKVQADIDFMQNHGALLDSKRRQEVEALWERYQKKFEIMEIFRQVHEELEQTIEDRENAKLQFKENKEEMEEDIKNDEINLETHK
;
A
#
# COMPACT_ATOMS: atom_id res chain seq x y z
N MET A 1 -11.05 53.18 -30.59
CA MET A 1 -9.72 52.99 -29.97
C MET A 1 -9.57 51.52 -29.64
N LEU A 2 -8.39 51.01 -30.00
CA LEU A 2 -7.71 49.78 -29.60
C LEU A 2 -8.22 49.14 -28.29
N GLU A 3 -8.23 47.82 -28.09
CA GLU A 3 -7.34 46.81 -28.65
C GLU A 3 -7.87 45.39 -28.43
N ASN A 4 -7.41 44.52 -29.31
CA ASN A 4 -7.69 43.10 -29.43
C ASN A 4 -7.09 42.27 -28.28
N LYS A 5 -7.71 41.11 -28.00
CA LYS A 5 -6.93 39.86 -27.96
C LYS A 5 -7.77 38.64 -28.36
N THR A 6 -7.63 38.33 -29.64
CA THR A 6 -7.92 37.07 -30.30
C THR A 6 -7.00 35.96 -29.80
N ILE A 7 -7.46 34.70 -29.89
CA ILE A 7 -6.79 33.47 -30.37
C ILE A 7 -7.53 32.30 -29.70
N SER A 8 -7.96 31.23 -30.36
CA SER A 8 -8.20 30.91 -31.76
C SER A 8 -8.82 29.52 -31.71
N SER A 9 -9.98 29.34 -32.34
CA SER A 9 -10.51 28.03 -32.69
C SER A 9 -9.79 27.50 -33.93
N SER A 10 -9.58 26.18 -34.02
CA SER A 10 -9.67 25.43 -35.29
C SER A 10 -9.60 23.93 -35.03
N ALA A 11 -10.78 23.31 -35.12
CA ALA A 11 -11.14 22.14 -35.90
C ALA A 11 -10.15 20.99 -36.17
N GLU A 12 -10.69 19.80 -35.86
CA GLU A 12 -10.70 18.56 -36.67
C GLU A 12 -9.39 17.80 -36.88
N ASP A 13 -9.32 16.60 -36.28
CA ASP A 13 -9.14 15.41 -37.12
C ASP A 13 -9.74 14.15 -36.50
N ALA A 14 -10.32 13.35 -37.39
CA ALA A 14 -11.09 12.16 -37.07
C ALA A 14 -10.20 10.91 -36.94
N GLN A 15 -10.75 9.95 -36.20
CA GLN A 15 -10.84 8.52 -36.57
C GLN A 15 -9.98 7.50 -35.79
N THR A 16 -10.67 6.38 -35.53
CA THR A 16 -10.22 5.01 -35.25
C THR A 16 -10.15 4.51 -33.80
N LYS A 17 -11.27 3.89 -33.40
CA LYS A 17 -11.37 2.54 -32.79
C LYS A 17 -10.05 1.84 -32.47
N LYS A 18 -9.85 1.51 -31.19
CA LYS A 18 -9.62 0.12 -30.75
C LYS A 18 -9.85 -0.03 -29.26
N ASP A 19 -10.98 -0.65 -28.94
CA ASP A 19 -11.22 -1.28 -27.64
C ASP A 19 -10.17 -2.36 -27.43
N ASN A 20 -9.44 -2.30 -26.30
CA ASN A 20 -8.75 -3.46 -25.75
C ASN A 20 -9.25 -3.63 -24.31
N ALA A 21 -10.43 -4.26 -24.23
CA ALA A 21 -10.87 -4.97 -23.05
C ALA A 21 -9.92 -6.15 -22.82
N ALA A 22 -9.06 -6.03 -21.81
CA ALA A 22 -8.43 -7.17 -21.16
C ALA A 22 -8.95 -7.21 -19.73
N SER A 23 -10.13 -7.81 -19.59
CA SER A 23 -10.71 -8.25 -18.33
C SER A 23 -9.72 -9.15 -17.61
N GLN A 24 -9.08 -8.65 -16.54
CA GLN A 24 -8.54 -9.54 -15.52
C GLN A 24 -9.61 -9.71 -14.45
N GLU A 25 -10.27 -10.84 -14.59
CA GLU A 25 -11.18 -11.53 -13.69
C GLU A 25 -10.74 -11.40 -12.22
N LEU A 26 -11.45 -10.56 -11.46
CA LEU A 26 -11.40 -10.57 -10.00
C LEU A 26 -12.03 -11.88 -9.53
N VAL A 27 -11.18 -12.87 -9.23
CA VAL A 27 -11.60 -14.10 -8.57
C VAL A 27 -12.15 -13.74 -7.19
N LEU A 28 -13.48 -13.83 -7.06
CA LEU A 28 -14.17 -13.84 -5.78
C LEU A 28 -13.73 -15.09 -5.01
N VAL A 29 -12.81 -14.93 -4.07
CA VAL A 29 -12.50 -15.96 -3.08
C VAL A 29 -13.70 -16.07 -2.15
N GLY A 30 -14.49 -17.14 -2.35
CA GLY A 30 -15.65 -17.46 -1.54
C GLY A 30 -15.29 -17.62 -0.07
N ALA A 31 -16.16 -17.10 0.80
CA ALA A 31 -16.04 -17.23 2.24
C ALA A 31 -16.01 -18.72 2.66
N PRO A 32 -15.04 -19.17 3.46
CA PRO A 32 -15.09 -20.49 4.06
C PRO A 32 -16.21 -20.52 5.11
N LYS A 33 -17.24 -21.33 4.87
CA LYS A 33 -18.18 -21.78 5.90
C LYS A 33 -17.50 -22.86 6.74
N GLU A 34 -16.72 -22.47 7.72
CA GLU A 34 -16.40 -23.34 8.85
C GLU A 34 -16.02 -22.50 10.06
N ALA A 35 -16.79 -22.66 11.13
CA ALA A 35 -16.49 -22.07 12.43
C ALA A 35 -15.28 -22.81 13.02
N GLY A 36 -14.08 -22.45 12.55
CA GLY A 36 -12.84 -22.81 13.22
C GLY A 36 -12.64 -21.84 14.38
N GLU A 37 -12.77 -22.33 15.60
CA GLU A 37 -12.31 -21.62 16.80
C GLU A 37 -10.87 -21.15 16.57
N ILE A 38 -10.69 -19.85 16.37
CA ILE A 38 -9.38 -19.21 16.36
C ILE A 38 -8.94 -19.19 17.83
N PHE A 39 -8.25 -20.24 18.26
CA PHE A 39 -7.49 -20.20 19.50
C PHE A 39 -6.41 -19.14 19.34
N HIS A 40 -6.67 -17.97 19.92
CA HIS A 40 -5.68 -16.92 20.09
C HIS A 40 -4.75 -17.34 21.23
N GLU A 41 -3.82 -18.26 20.92
CA GLU A 41 -2.77 -18.62 21.87
C GLU A 41 -1.75 -17.48 21.90
N ASN A 42 -2.02 -16.51 22.79
CA ASN A 42 -1.17 -15.36 23.07
C ASN A 42 0.08 -15.83 23.85
N LYS A 43 0.92 -16.65 23.21
CA LYS A 43 2.27 -16.93 23.70
C LYS A 43 3.18 -15.81 23.19
N MET A 44 3.16 -14.67 23.89
CA MET A 44 4.29 -13.74 23.85
C MET A 44 5.50 -14.46 24.45
N THR A 45 6.24 -15.20 23.62
CA THR A 45 7.59 -15.62 23.99
C THR A 45 8.46 -14.38 23.99
N ASN A 46 8.88 -13.94 25.17
CA ASN A 46 9.85 -12.86 25.39
C ASN A 46 11.00 -12.97 24.37
N THR A 47 10.97 -12.12 23.34
CA THR A 47 11.90 -12.17 22.20
C THR A 47 13.31 -11.71 22.57
N GLU A 48 13.50 -11.06 23.72
CA GLU A 48 14.84 -10.65 24.18
C GLU A 48 15.71 -11.82 24.68
N GLU A 49 15.12 -12.87 25.28
CA GLU A 49 15.89 -14.03 25.73
C GLU A 49 16.16 -15.05 24.60
N VAL A 50 15.22 -15.20 23.66
CA VAL A 50 15.36 -16.13 22.53
C VAL A 50 16.42 -15.65 21.52
N ASN A 51 16.59 -14.33 21.38
CA ASN A 51 17.57 -13.73 20.45
C ASN A 51 19.03 -13.95 20.83
N LYS A 52 19.34 -14.37 22.07
CA LYS A 52 20.70 -14.78 22.46
C LYS A 52 21.06 -16.21 22.08
N ALA A 53 20.09 -17.04 21.71
CA ALA A 53 20.28 -18.49 21.53
C ALA A 53 20.38 -18.94 20.06
N ILE A 54 20.11 -18.07 19.08
CA ILE A 54 20.17 -18.43 17.66
C ILE A 54 21.62 -18.34 17.18
N TYR A 55 22.45 -19.31 17.57
CA TYR A 55 23.80 -19.48 17.04
C TYR A 55 23.75 -20.26 15.74
N PHE A 56 23.83 -19.55 14.61
CA PHE A 56 23.96 -20.20 13.31
C PHE A 56 25.37 -20.80 13.19
N ASN A 57 25.48 -22.11 13.39
CA ASN A 57 26.72 -22.85 13.20
C ASN A 57 27.11 -22.86 11.70
N TYR A 58 27.95 -21.92 11.27
CA TYR A 58 28.46 -21.91 9.89
C TYR A 58 29.60 -22.93 9.73
N PRO A 59 29.45 -23.96 8.87
CA PRO A 59 30.52 -24.92 8.61
C PRO A 59 31.71 -24.20 7.99
N CYS A 60 32.87 -24.23 8.66
CA CYS A 60 34.11 -23.86 7.99
C CYS A 60 34.50 -24.99 7.05
N ARG A 61 34.72 -24.67 5.76
CA ARG A 61 35.28 -25.60 4.78
C ARG A 61 36.51 -26.27 5.40
N ARG A 62 36.45 -27.59 5.62
CA ARG A 62 37.57 -28.36 6.18
C ARG A 62 38.76 -28.16 5.25
N GLN A 63 39.80 -27.46 5.71
CA GLN A 63 41.09 -27.49 5.03
C GLN A 63 41.61 -28.93 5.14
N SER A 64 41.80 -29.60 4.02
CA SER A 64 42.45 -30.90 3.99
C SER A 64 43.83 -30.76 4.62
N CYS A 65 44.04 -31.40 5.77
CA CYS A 65 45.29 -31.36 6.54
C CYS A 65 46.53 -31.88 5.76
N ALA A 66 46.34 -32.42 4.56
CA ALA A 66 47.41 -32.98 3.72
C ALA A 66 48.50 -31.96 3.33
N LEU A 67 48.20 -30.66 3.26
CA LEU A 67 49.19 -29.62 2.94
C LEU A 67 49.98 -29.12 4.17
N VAL A 68 49.60 -29.51 5.39
CA VAL A 68 50.19 -28.98 6.65
C VAL A 68 51.24 -29.92 7.23
N ASN A 69 51.29 -31.18 6.81
CA ASN A 69 52.18 -32.22 7.36
C ASN A 69 53.47 -32.45 6.56
N ILE A 70 53.72 -31.69 5.49
CA ILE A 70 54.98 -31.78 4.76
C ILE A 70 55.92 -30.72 5.36
N PRO A 71 57.08 -31.11 5.94
CA PRO A 71 58.06 -30.13 6.39
C PRO A 71 58.40 -29.21 5.22
N ALA A 72 58.29 -27.90 5.44
CA ALA A 72 58.54 -26.93 4.39
C ALA A 72 59.97 -27.11 3.83
N PRO A 73 60.23 -26.77 2.56
CA PRO A 73 61.54 -26.92 1.93
C PRO A 73 62.68 -26.29 2.75
N CYS A 74 62.39 -25.20 3.46
CA CYS A 74 63.28 -24.52 4.40
C CYS A 74 63.57 -25.33 5.67
N VAL A 75 62.60 -26.08 6.21
CA VAL A 75 62.79 -26.99 7.36
C VAL A 75 63.69 -28.16 6.95
N ASN A 76 63.45 -28.77 5.78
CA ASN A 76 64.30 -29.83 5.25
C ASN A 76 65.73 -29.35 4.99
N LYS A 77 65.89 -28.09 4.55
CA LYS A 77 67.21 -27.48 4.35
C LYS A 77 67.96 -27.30 5.68
N ILE A 78 67.30 -26.86 6.75
CA ILE A 78 67.93 -26.81 8.10
C ILE A 78 68.34 -28.21 8.55
N ILE A 79 67.45 -29.19 8.43
CA ILE A 79 67.73 -30.57 8.81
C ILE A 79 68.99 -31.06 8.08
N SER A 80 69.07 -30.87 6.76
CA SER A 80 70.26 -31.26 5.98
C SER A 80 71.54 -30.53 6.39
N HIS A 81 71.45 -29.25 6.77
CA HIS A 81 72.62 -28.49 7.25
C HIS A 81 73.08 -28.99 8.62
N ILE A 82 72.14 -29.32 9.53
CA ILE A 82 72.44 -29.87 10.86
C ILE A 82 73.05 -31.28 10.74
N GLU A 83 72.46 -32.15 9.93
CA GLU A 83 72.98 -33.50 9.65
C GLU A 83 74.38 -33.44 9.02
N ASN A 84 74.65 -32.48 8.14
CA ASN A 84 75.98 -32.27 7.56
C ASN A 84 77.01 -31.87 8.62
N VAL A 85 76.65 -30.94 9.52
CA VAL A 85 77.50 -30.56 10.67
C VAL A 85 77.75 -31.76 11.58
N GLU A 86 76.73 -32.56 11.89
CA GLU A 86 76.86 -33.77 12.70
C GLU A 86 77.82 -34.79 12.07
N SER A 87 77.65 -35.07 10.76
CA SER A 87 78.52 -36.02 10.04
C SER A 87 79.99 -35.58 10.02
N LYS A 88 80.26 -34.28 9.82
CA LYS A 88 81.62 -33.72 9.90
C LYS A 88 82.21 -33.83 11.30
N ILE A 89 81.44 -33.52 12.35
CA ILE A 89 81.90 -33.66 13.75
C ILE A 89 82.24 -35.13 14.05
N GLN A 90 81.38 -36.07 13.66
CA GLN A 90 81.61 -37.51 13.86
C GLN A 90 82.85 -38.01 13.09
N GLU A 91 83.10 -37.50 11.88
CA GLU A 91 84.30 -37.82 11.10
C GLU A 91 85.58 -37.37 11.83
N HIS A 92 85.58 -36.14 12.37
CA HIS A 92 86.72 -35.64 13.14
C HIS A 92 86.94 -36.39 14.45
N LEU A 93 85.87 -36.74 15.16
CA LEU A 93 85.99 -37.57 16.37
C LEU A 93 86.61 -38.93 16.05
N LYS A 94 86.20 -39.59 14.95
CA LYS A 94 86.81 -40.84 14.48
C LYS A 94 88.28 -40.66 14.06
N GLN A 95 88.64 -39.55 13.41
CA GLN A 95 90.03 -39.25 13.05
C GLN A 95 90.90 -39.00 14.29
N VAL A 96 90.35 -38.38 15.33
CA VAL A 96 91.05 -38.16 16.61
C VAL A 96 91.21 -39.47 17.36
N GLU A 97 90.17 -40.31 17.45
CA GLU A 97 90.24 -41.64 18.07
C GLU A 97 91.28 -42.53 17.39
N THR A 98 91.28 -42.59 16.05
CA THR A 98 92.26 -43.38 15.29
C THR A 98 93.68 -42.82 15.39
N SER A 99 93.84 -41.50 15.53
CA SER A 99 95.15 -40.87 15.76
C SER A 99 95.65 -41.12 17.19
N LEU A 100 94.75 -41.12 18.17
CA LEU A 100 95.04 -41.44 19.58
C LEU A 100 95.39 -42.91 19.75
N GLU A 101 94.71 -43.84 19.08
CA GLU A 101 95.06 -45.26 19.05
C GLU A 101 96.43 -45.50 18.41
N LYS A 102 96.75 -44.80 17.31
CA LYS A 102 98.08 -44.86 16.68
C LYS A 102 99.17 -44.30 17.59
N TRP A 103 98.93 -43.18 18.25
CA TRP A 103 99.85 -42.62 19.24
C TRP A 103 100.05 -43.59 20.40
N SER A 104 98.96 -44.13 20.96
CA SER A 104 99.00 -45.07 22.08
C SER A 104 99.79 -46.34 21.72
N ARG A 105 99.68 -46.83 20.48
CA ARG A 105 100.52 -47.93 19.96
C ARG A 105 101.99 -47.53 19.81
N SER A 106 102.29 -46.32 19.35
CA SER A 106 103.68 -45.84 19.22
C SER A 106 104.36 -45.58 20.58
N THR A 107 103.63 -45.12 21.59
CA THR A 107 104.18 -44.87 22.94
C THR A 107 104.31 -46.16 23.75
N SER A 108 103.42 -47.14 23.54
CA SER A 108 103.53 -48.48 24.16
C SER A 108 104.62 -49.35 23.54
N SER A 109 105.24 -48.92 22.43
CA SER A 109 106.38 -49.59 21.79
C SER A 109 107.74 -49.14 22.36
N SER A 110 107.76 -48.19 23.30
CA SER A 110 109.01 -47.57 23.78
C SER A 110 109.03 -47.37 25.31
N VAL A 111 108.52 -48.30 26.11
CA VAL A 111 109.01 -48.52 27.47
C VAL A 111 108.75 -49.98 27.85
N ASP A 112 109.81 -50.79 27.89
CA ASP A 112 110.12 -51.72 29.00
C ASP A 112 111.33 -52.61 28.64
N LEU A 113 112.51 -52.11 29.01
CA LEU A 113 113.53 -52.86 29.76
C LEU A 113 114.37 -51.83 30.54
N GLN A 114 113.98 -51.65 31.80
CA GLN A 114 114.77 -51.19 32.93
C GLN A 114 116.03 -52.09 33.04
N GLU A 115 117.26 -51.62 33.26
CA GLU A 115 117.71 -50.85 34.43
C GLU A 115 119.12 -50.22 34.23
N ASP A 116 119.24 -48.98 34.72
CA ASP A 116 120.42 -48.17 35.08
C ASP A 116 121.50 -47.77 34.07
N TRP A 117 121.72 -46.45 33.95
CA TRP A 117 122.91 -45.75 34.47
C TRP A 117 122.71 -44.22 34.30
N ASN A 118 122.93 -43.48 35.39
CA ASN A 118 122.79 -42.02 35.48
C ASN A 118 123.79 -41.27 34.56
N ILE A 119 123.33 -40.16 33.94
CA ILE A 119 123.88 -38.78 34.02
C ILE A 119 123.42 -37.91 32.81
N ALA A 120 122.88 -36.74 33.16
CA ALA A 120 122.80 -35.47 32.41
C ALA A 120 121.88 -35.32 31.18
N THR A 121 120.88 -34.45 31.37
CA THR A 121 120.26 -33.55 30.38
C THR A 121 121.32 -32.87 29.49
N PRO A 122 121.03 -32.62 28.20
CA PRO A 122 120.30 -31.38 27.89
C PRO A 122 119.26 -31.48 26.77
N GLU A 123 118.38 -30.48 26.83
CA GLU A 123 117.43 -30.00 25.81
C GLU A 123 117.88 -30.24 24.36
N LYS A 124 117.00 -30.85 23.58
CA LYS A 124 116.83 -30.52 22.16
C LYS A 124 115.35 -30.47 21.85
N GLU A 125 114.89 -29.25 21.66
CA GLU A 125 113.70 -28.88 20.91
C GLU A 125 113.56 -29.75 19.67
N ILE A 126 112.58 -30.65 19.67
CA ILE A 126 112.08 -31.25 18.44
C ILE A 126 110.84 -30.44 18.08
N LYS A 127 111.03 -29.62 17.06
CA LYS A 127 110.04 -28.77 16.41
C LYS A 127 108.74 -29.53 16.13
N PRO A 128 107.56 -28.93 16.32
CA PRO A 128 106.33 -29.50 15.80
C PRO A 128 106.43 -29.52 14.26
N GLU A 129 106.19 -30.69 13.69
CA GLU A 129 106.15 -30.94 12.25
C GLU A 129 104.90 -30.23 11.67
N GLU A 130 105.14 -29.11 10.98
CA GLU A 130 104.15 -28.11 10.52
C GLU A 130 103.23 -28.58 9.36
N GLU A 131 103.11 -29.88 9.07
CA GLU A 131 102.43 -30.37 7.86
C GLU A 131 100.96 -30.80 8.07
N ARG A 132 100.41 -30.70 9.29
CA ARG A 132 99.01 -31.08 9.61
C ARG A 132 98.02 -29.93 9.72
N ASP A 133 98.47 -28.68 9.59
CA ASP A 133 97.65 -27.49 9.86
C ASP A 133 96.92 -26.90 8.65
N GLN A 134 97.13 -27.39 7.41
CA GLN A 134 96.47 -26.77 6.24
C GLN A 134 94.98 -27.16 6.08
N LYS A 135 94.58 -28.38 6.47
CA LYS A 135 93.20 -28.90 6.33
C LYS A 135 92.24 -28.44 7.44
N CYS A 136 92.77 -28.14 8.62
CA CYS A 136 91.99 -27.72 9.78
C CYS A 136 91.33 -26.31 9.65
N PRO A 137 91.98 -25.29 9.07
CA PRO A 137 91.40 -23.94 8.94
C PRO A 137 90.36 -23.82 7.82
N GLU A 138 90.44 -24.58 6.73
CA GLU A 138 89.45 -24.57 5.64
C GLU A 138 88.12 -25.17 6.10
N LEU A 139 88.18 -26.33 6.75
CA LEU A 139 87.04 -26.96 7.40
C LEU A 139 86.38 -26.03 8.43
N LYS A 140 87.17 -25.35 9.27
CA LYS A 140 86.65 -24.40 10.26
C LYS A 140 85.86 -23.27 9.60
N LYS A 141 86.34 -22.74 8.47
CA LYS A 141 85.64 -21.72 7.68
C LYS A 141 84.36 -22.24 7.04
N GLU A 142 84.37 -23.47 6.51
CA GLU A 142 83.16 -24.10 5.98
C GLU A 142 82.12 -24.36 7.08
N MET A 143 82.55 -24.83 8.24
CA MET A 143 81.69 -25.03 9.40
C MET A 143 81.07 -23.70 9.86
N GLU A 144 81.87 -22.65 9.97
CA GLU A 144 81.41 -21.30 10.32
C GLU A 144 80.42 -20.73 9.30
N LYS A 145 80.65 -20.97 8.00
CA LYS A 145 79.72 -20.62 6.93
C LYS A 145 78.40 -21.39 7.05
N LEU A 146 78.46 -22.72 7.24
CA LEU A 146 77.27 -23.55 7.42
C LEU A 146 76.48 -23.17 8.67
N LEU A 147 77.16 -22.85 9.78
CA LEU A 147 76.54 -22.37 11.01
C LEU A 147 75.88 -21.00 10.80
N SER A 148 76.52 -20.10 10.07
CA SER A 148 75.96 -18.78 9.73
C SER A 148 74.73 -18.89 8.84
N GLU A 149 74.78 -19.76 7.82
CA GLU A 149 73.64 -20.06 6.95
C GLU A 149 72.49 -20.72 7.71
N THR A 150 72.80 -21.66 8.62
CA THR A 150 71.81 -22.31 9.49
C THR A 150 71.17 -21.30 10.42
N MET A 151 71.96 -20.41 11.03
CA MET A 151 71.45 -19.34 11.90
C MET A 151 70.58 -18.35 11.14
N HIS A 152 70.97 -17.96 9.92
CA HIS A 152 70.15 -17.11 9.06
C HIS A 152 68.81 -17.79 8.70
N LEU A 153 68.86 -19.08 8.35
CA LEU A 153 67.65 -19.83 7.98
C LEU A 153 66.71 -20.03 9.17
N ILE A 154 67.23 -20.28 10.38
CA ILE A 154 66.44 -20.32 11.62
C ILE A 154 65.76 -18.96 11.87
N LYS A 155 66.49 -17.85 11.72
CA LYS A 155 65.92 -16.50 11.88
C LYS A 155 64.78 -16.24 10.88
N SER A 156 64.98 -16.61 9.62
CA SER A 156 63.93 -16.49 8.57
C SER A 156 62.72 -17.36 8.87
N LEU A 157 62.91 -18.58 9.37
CA LEU A 157 61.79 -19.45 9.74
C LEU A 157 61.00 -18.91 10.94
N GLU A 158 61.69 -18.32 11.91
CA GLU A 158 61.04 -17.72 13.07
C GLU A 158 60.23 -16.48 12.68
N THR A 159 60.72 -15.66 11.73
CA THR A 159 59.93 -14.55 11.16
C THR A 159 58.72 -15.06 10.39
N ASP A 160 58.86 -16.08 9.54
CA ASP A 160 57.76 -16.66 8.78
C ASP A 160 56.69 -17.26 9.72
N ARG A 161 57.13 -17.91 10.81
CA ARG A 161 56.24 -18.43 11.86
C ARG A 161 55.45 -17.30 12.52
N ALA A 162 56.14 -16.23 12.94
CA ALA A 162 55.49 -15.09 13.59
C ALA A 162 54.46 -14.41 12.66
N GLU A 163 54.79 -14.25 11.39
CA GLU A 163 53.90 -13.72 10.36
C GLU A 163 52.68 -14.63 10.14
N ALA A 164 52.89 -15.95 10.05
CA ALA A 164 51.80 -16.92 9.90
C ALA A 164 50.86 -16.92 11.12
N GLU A 165 51.39 -16.81 12.34
CA GLU A 165 50.60 -16.70 13.55
C GLU A 165 49.78 -15.40 13.58
N GLN A 166 50.36 -14.27 13.16
CA GLN A 166 49.64 -13.00 13.04
C GLN A 166 48.53 -13.06 11.99
N ALA A 167 48.81 -13.62 10.80
CA ALA A 167 47.84 -13.82 9.74
C ALA A 167 46.67 -14.71 10.21
N LEU A 168 46.97 -15.78 10.97
CA LEU A 168 45.94 -16.64 11.56
C LEU A 168 45.04 -15.88 12.55
N ARG A 169 45.62 -15.03 13.41
CA ARG A 169 44.85 -14.19 14.34
C ARG A 169 43.91 -13.24 13.59
N GLN A 170 44.38 -12.61 12.51
CA GLN A 170 43.56 -11.75 11.66
C GLN A 170 42.43 -12.51 10.95
N GLN A 171 42.68 -13.73 10.47
CA GLN A 171 41.63 -14.55 9.87
C GLN A 171 40.56 -14.97 10.89
N LYS A 172 40.97 -15.31 12.13
CA LYS A 172 40.04 -15.62 13.22
C LYS A 172 39.17 -14.42 13.58
N SER A 173 39.75 -13.22 13.68
CA SER A 173 38.98 -11.99 13.96
C SER A 173 38.04 -11.63 12.81
N ARG A 174 38.51 -11.72 11.56
CA ARG A 174 37.68 -11.52 10.36
C ARG A 174 36.52 -12.50 10.29
N LYS A 175 36.76 -13.78 10.58
CA LYS A 175 35.71 -14.81 10.66
C LYS A 175 34.65 -14.41 11.70
N LYS A 176 35.06 -14.02 12.90
CA LYS A 176 34.12 -13.58 13.96
C LYS A 176 33.27 -12.40 13.49
N MET A 177 33.87 -11.39 12.87
CA MET A 177 33.16 -10.24 12.32
C MET A 177 32.16 -10.63 11.23
N ILE A 178 32.53 -11.52 10.32
CA ILE A 178 31.63 -12.00 9.26
C ILE A 178 30.44 -12.75 9.87
N ILE A 179 30.69 -13.68 10.81
CA ILE A 179 29.62 -14.43 11.49
C ILE A 179 28.63 -13.47 12.14
N MET A 180 29.11 -12.48 12.90
CA MET A 180 28.23 -11.49 13.53
C MET A 180 27.37 -10.72 12.53
N LYS A 181 27.90 -10.39 11.35
CA LYS A 181 27.13 -9.74 10.28
C LYS A 181 26.09 -10.66 9.66
N ILE A 182 26.42 -11.93 9.44
CA ILE A 182 25.45 -12.89 8.90
C ILE A 182 24.33 -13.12 9.92
N ASP A 183 24.67 -13.24 11.20
CA ASP A 183 23.68 -13.42 12.27
C ASP A 183 22.76 -12.20 12.37
N SER A 184 23.29 -10.98 12.33
CA SER A 184 22.46 -9.76 12.39
C SER A 184 21.53 -9.63 11.18
N TRP A 185 22.01 -9.93 9.98
CA TRP A 185 21.18 -9.95 8.77
C TRP A 185 20.13 -11.06 8.82
N SER A 186 20.47 -12.22 9.37
CA SER A 186 19.55 -13.35 9.49
C SER A 186 18.42 -13.03 10.47
N ILE A 187 18.74 -12.42 11.63
CA ILE A 187 17.73 -11.96 12.59
C ILE A 187 16.84 -10.90 11.95
N TRP A 188 17.42 -9.88 11.32
CA TRP A 188 16.66 -8.82 10.67
C TRP A 188 15.70 -9.37 9.60
N LYS A 189 16.16 -10.33 8.79
CA LYS A 189 15.35 -10.97 7.76
C LYS A 189 14.25 -11.87 8.35
N LEU A 190 14.54 -12.61 9.42
CA LEU A 190 13.62 -13.60 9.98
C LEU A 190 12.59 -13.01 10.93
N GLN A 191 12.90 -11.89 11.58
CA GLN A 191 12.04 -11.30 12.61
C GLN A 191 11.53 -9.92 12.21
N GLU A 192 12.45 -9.00 11.93
CA GLU A 192 12.11 -7.59 11.75
C GLU A 192 11.27 -7.36 10.49
N VAL A 193 11.66 -7.98 9.36
CA VAL A 193 10.93 -7.86 8.10
C VAL A 193 9.50 -8.42 8.21
N PRO A 194 9.27 -9.67 8.67
CA PRO A 194 7.91 -10.17 8.88
C PRO A 194 7.09 -9.33 9.84
N LEU A 195 7.69 -8.85 10.93
CA LEU A 195 6.99 -8.02 11.91
C LEU A 195 6.53 -6.69 11.30
N ALA A 196 7.38 -6.02 10.52
CA ALA A 196 7.04 -4.79 9.83
C ALA A 196 5.90 -5.03 8.81
N VAL A 197 6.02 -6.09 8.00
CA VAL A 197 5.00 -6.48 7.03
C VAL A 197 3.67 -6.78 7.71
N GLN A 198 3.69 -7.50 8.83
CA GLN A 198 2.49 -7.81 9.61
C GLN A 198 1.82 -6.54 10.15
N LYS A 199 2.60 -5.60 10.71
CA LYS A 199 2.06 -4.31 11.21
C LYS A 199 1.36 -3.52 10.11
N GLU A 200 1.94 -3.46 8.91
CA GLU A 200 1.33 -2.80 7.76
C GLU A 200 0.05 -3.53 7.32
N HIS A 201 0.05 -4.86 7.25
CA HIS A 201 -1.15 -5.63 6.95
C HIS A 201 -2.27 -5.41 7.98
N GLU A 202 -1.94 -5.34 9.27
CA GLU A 202 -2.89 -5.05 10.34
C GLU A 202 -3.43 -3.61 10.27
N ALA A 203 -2.60 -2.63 9.88
CA ALA A 203 -3.03 -1.26 9.62
C ALA A 203 -4.02 -1.21 8.45
N PHE A 204 -3.65 -1.75 7.29
CA PHE A 204 -4.54 -1.79 6.12
C PHE A 204 -5.83 -2.59 6.38
N SER A 205 -5.76 -3.66 7.15
CA SER A 205 -6.95 -4.44 7.52
C SER A 205 -7.94 -3.60 8.33
N ARG A 206 -7.44 -2.77 9.26
CA ARG A 206 -8.28 -1.84 10.02
C ARG A 206 -8.92 -0.79 9.11
N ASP A 207 -8.13 -0.17 8.24
CA ASP A 207 -8.63 0.84 7.30
C ASP A 207 -9.69 0.26 6.35
N ILE A 208 -9.48 -0.95 5.83
CA ILE A 208 -10.44 -1.63 4.97
C ILE A 208 -11.76 -1.88 5.71
N VAL A 209 -11.70 -2.31 6.98
CA VAL A 209 -12.91 -2.55 7.79
C VAL A 209 -13.65 -1.23 8.06
N GLU A 210 -12.94 -0.15 8.39
CA GLU A 210 -13.52 1.18 8.59
C GLU A 210 -14.19 1.71 7.31
N LEU A 211 -13.50 1.61 6.17
CA LEU A 211 -14.06 2.02 4.88
C LEU A 211 -15.31 1.22 4.51
N ARG A 212 -15.29 -0.10 4.76
CA ARG A 212 -16.49 -0.94 4.55
C ARG A 212 -17.64 -0.50 5.44
N TRP A 213 -17.38 -0.16 6.70
CA TRP A 213 -18.40 0.35 7.60
C TRP A 213 -19.00 1.68 7.10
N HIS A 214 -18.18 2.61 6.64
CA HIS A 214 -18.65 3.87 6.04
C HIS A 214 -19.48 3.65 4.77
N LEU A 215 -19.07 2.75 3.89
CA LEU A 215 -19.85 2.41 2.70
C LEU A 215 -21.21 1.82 3.05
N GLU A 216 -21.25 0.93 4.04
CA GLU A 216 -22.49 0.33 4.51
C GLU A 216 -23.43 1.37 5.12
N ASP A 217 -22.94 2.28 5.97
CA ASP A 217 -23.73 3.40 6.51
C ASP A 217 -24.30 4.30 5.41
N ARG A 218 -23.48 4.66 4.41
CA ARG A 218 -23.94 5.45 3.26
C ARG A 218 -24.98 4.72 2.43
N ASN A 219 -24.86 3.40 2.25
CA ASN A 219 -25.88 2.59 1.59
C ASN A 219 -27.20 2.58 2.36
N HIS A 220 -27.16 2.45 3.69
CA HIS A 220 -28.35 2.54 4.53
C HIS A 220 -29.04 3.91 4.41
N GLN A 221 -28.26 5.00 4.44
CA GLN A 221 -28.76 6.36 4.22
C GLN A 221 -29.41 6.51 2.85
N LEU A 222 -28.77 5.97 1.80
CA LEU A 222 -29.29 5.99 0.44
C LEU A 222 -30.63 5.25 0.34
N GLU A 223 -30.73 4.05 0.90
CA GLU A 223 -31.97 3.25 0.87
C GLU A 223 -33.10 3.94 1.64
N HIS A 224 -32.80 4.58 2.77
CA HIS A 224 -33.77 5.39 3.48
C HIS A 224 -34.27 6.58 2.63
N LEU A 225 -33.36 7.31 1.99
CA LEU A 225 -33.72 8.42 1.11
C LEU A 225 -34.51 7.97 -0.12
N LYS A 226 -34.17 6.83 -0.73
CA LYS A 226 -34.96 6.23 -1.82
C LYS A 226 -36.39 5.93 -1.38
N LYS A 227 -36.57 5.34 -0.20
CA LYS A 227 -37.91 5.06 0.36
C LYS A 227 -38.70 6.35 0.61
N GLN A 228 -38.06 7.39 1.14
CA GLN A 228 -38.71 8.69 1.33
C GLN A 228 -39.09 9.34 0.00
N LYS A 229 -38.18 9.31 -0.98
CA LYS A 229 -38.43 9.80 -2.34
C LYS A 229 -39.63 9.10 -2.96
N ALA A 230 -39.72 7.77 -2.89
CA ALA A 230 -40.84 7.02 -3.45
C ALA A 230 -42.20 7.44 -2.83
N LYS A 231 -42.24 7.66 -1.50
CA LYS A 231 -43.45 8.17 -0.82
C LYS A 231 -43.87 9.56 -1.30
N ILE A 232 -42.90 10.44 -1.50
CA ILE A 232 -43.15 11.80 -2.00
C ILE A 232 -43.60 11.76 -3.46
N GLU A 233 -42.98 10.92 -4.28
CA GLU A 233 -43.38 10.72 -5.68
C GLU A 233 -44.82 10.18 -5.78
N GLU A 234 -45.21 9.23 -4.94
CA GLU A 234 -46.59 8.74 -4.87
C GLU A 234 -47.57 9.85 -4.47
N ALA A 235 -47.22 10.65 -3.45
CA ALA A 235 -48.05 11.77 -3.02
C ALA A 235 -48.18 12.85 -4.11
N ASN A 236 -47.07 13.19 -4.78
CA ASN A 236 -47.07 14.14 -5.89
C ASN A 236 -47.90 13.64 -7.07
N ALA A 237 -47.86 12.33 -7.39
CA ALA A 237 -48.69 11.75 -8.43
C ALA A 237 -50.19 11.88 -8.11
N LYS A 238 -50.59 11.68 -6.85
CA LYS A 238 -51.98 11.90 -6.40
C LYS A 238 -52.40 13.36 -6.54
N VAL A 239 -51.56 14.29 -6.06
CA VAL A 239 -51.83 15.73 -6.20
C VAL A 239 -51.93 16.14 -7.66
N GLN A 240 -51.08 15.60 -8.54
CA GLN A 240 -51.17 15.89 -9.97
C GLN A 240 -52.48 15.37 -10.56
N ALA A 241 -52.92 14.16 -10.20
CA ALA A 241 -54.20 13.63 -10.65
C ALA A 241 -55.39 14.48 -10.18
N ASP A 242 -55.34 15.00 -8.95
CA ASP A 242 -56.36 15.92 -8.40
C ASP A 242 -56.35 17.26 -9.14
N ILE A 243 -55.17 17.80 -9.48
CA ILE A 243 -55.03 19.02 -10.29
C ILE A 243 -55.65 18.79 -11.67
N ASP A 244 -55.32 17.68 -12.34
CA ASP A 244 -55.84 17.36 -13.67
C ASP A 244 -57.38 17.18 -13.63
N PHE A 245 -57.90 16.54 -12.58
CA PHE A 245 -59.34 16.43 -12.33
C PHE A 245 -59.99 17.81 -12.17
N MET A 246 -59.41 18.68 -11.35
CA MET A 246 -59.92 20.04 -11.13
C MET A 246 -59.86 20.90 -12.39
N GLN A 247 -58.81 20.78 -13.20
CA GLN A 247 -58.68 21.51 -14.46
C GLN A 247 -59.78 21.11 -15.46
N ASN A 248 -60.01 19.81 -15.61
CA ASN A 248 -61.05 19.28 -16.50
C ASN A 248 -62.45 19.70 -16.06
N HIS A 249 -62.75 19.62 -14.76
CA HIS A 249 -64.06 20.00 -14.24
C HIS A 249 -64.27 21.51 -14.12
N GLY A 250 -63.22 22.29 -13.89
CA GLY A 250 -63.28 23.75 -13.88
C GLY A 250 -63.78 24.29 -15.20
N ALA A 251 -63.22 23.82 -16.32
CA ALA A 251 -63.65 24.23 -17.66
C ALA A 251 -65.13 23.88 -17.94
N LEU A 252 -65.58 22.70 -17.48
CA LEU A 252 -66.97 22.26 -17.64
C LEU A 252 -67.93 23.13 -16.81
N LEU A 253 -67.58 23.42 -15.56
CA LEU A 253 -68.37 24.28 -14.68
C LEU A 253 -68.47 25.71 -15.23
N ASP A 254 -67.38 26.25 -15.75
CA ASP A 254 -67.37 27.56 -16.39
C ASP A 254 -68.28 27.59 -17.63
N SER A 255 -68.25 26.54 -18.45
CA SER A 255 -69.15 26.41 -19.60
C SER A 255 -70.62 26.36 -19.18
N LYS A 256 -70.95 25.52 -18.19
CA LYS A 256 -72.32 25.43 -17.66
C LYS A 256 -72.77 26.76 -17.08
N ARG A 257 -71.92 27.43 -16.29
CA ARG A 257 -72.23 28.74 -15.71
C ARG A 257 -72.55 29.77 -16.79
N ARG A 258 -71.78 29.81 -17.89
CA ARG A 258 -72.07 30.73 -19.01
C ARG A 258 -73.44 30.48 -19.62
N GLN A 259 -73.78 29.21 -19.86
CA GLN A 259 -75.10 28.81 -20.40
C GLN A 259 -76.25 29.22 -19.47
N GLU A 260 -76.11 29.00 -18.16
CA GLU A 260 -77.14 29.39 -17.17
C GLU A 260 -77.32 30.92 -17.13
N VAL A 261 -76.23 31.69 -17.22
CA VAL A 261 -76.29 33.17 -17.27
C VAL A 261 -77.00 33.64 -18.53
N GLU A 262 -76.69 33.04 -19.68
CA GLU A 262 -77.32 33.36 -20.95
C GLU A 262 -78.83 33.03 -20.93
N ALA A 263 -79.20 31.85 -20.44
CA ALA A 263 -80.60 31.44 -20.29
C ALA A 263 -81.38 32.35 -19.33
N LEU A 264 -80.75 32.82 -18.24
CA LEU A 264 -81.36 33.80 -17.34
C LEU A 264 -81.56 35.14 -18.04
N TRP A 265 -80.57 35.61 -18.79
CA TRP A 265 -80.66 36.86 -19.53
C TRP A 265 -81.81 36.83 -20.55
N GLU A 266 -81.95 35.74 -21.32
CA GLU A 266 -83.08 35.55 -22.23
C GLU A 266 -84.44 35.59 -21.51
N ARG A 267 -84.53 34.98 -20.32
CA ARG A 267 -85.76 35.04 -19.50
C ARG A 267 -86.06 36.45 -19.03
N TYR A 268 -85.04 37.21 -18.61
CA TYR A 268 -85.22 38.60 -18.21
C TYR A 268 -85.70 39.46 -19.38
N GLN A 269 -85.15 39.24 -20.58
CA GLN A 269 -85.59 39.96 -21.77
C GLN A 269 -87.05 39.65 -22.12
N LYS A 270 -87.43 38.36 -22.15
CA LYS A 270 -88.84 37.96 -22.35
C LYS A 270 -89.76 38.52 -21.28
N LYS A 271 -89.33 38.55 -20.01
CA LYS A 271 -90.11 39.17 -18.93
C LYS A 271 -90.35 40.65 -19.20
N PHE A 272 -89.32 41.37 -19.67
CA PHE A 272 -89.43 42.79 -19.99
C PHE A 272 -90.41 43.02 -21.14
N GLU A 273 -90.32 42.21 -22.21
CA GLU A 273 -91.26 42.24 -23.33
C GLU A 273 -92.71 41.97 -22.89
N ILE A 274 -92.93 40.96 -22.04
CA ILE A 274 -94.27 40.65 -21.50
C ILE A 274 -94.78 41.78 -20.60
N MET A 275 -93.92 42.37 -19.76
CA MET A 275 -94.29 43.52 -18.93
C MET A 275 -94.70 44.73 -19.77
N GLU A 276 -94.03 44.94 -20.90
CA GLU A 276 -94.37 45.99 -21.86
C GLU A 276 -95.76 45.75 -22.47
N ILE A 277 -96.02 44.54 -22.95
CA ILE A 277 -97.34 44.15 -23.49
C ILE A 277 -98.42 44.28 -22.40
N PHE A 278 -98.14 43.82 -21.18
CA PHE A 278 -99.08 43.94 -20.06
C PHE A 278 -99.43 45.39 -19.76
N ARG A 279 -98.44 46.29 -19.80
CA ARG A 279 -98.66 47.73 -19.64
C ARG A 279 -99.58 48.29 -20.73
N GLN A 280 -99.34 47.91 -22.00
CA GLN A 280 -100.17 48.34 -23.12
C GLN A 280 -101.62 47.86 -22.99
N VAL A 281 -101.82 46.57 -22.67
CA VAL A 281 -103.17 46.00 -22.47
C VAL A 281 -103.88 46.64 -21.27
N HIS A 282 -103.15 46.97 -20.21
CA HIS A 282 -103.71 47.68 -19.05
C HIS A 282 -104.18 49.08 -19.44
N GLU A 283 -103.38 49.82 -20.21
CA GLU A 283 -103.74 51.15 -20.72
C GLU A 283 -104.95 51.09 -21.66
N GLU A 284 -105.01 50.11 -22.57
CA GLU A 284 -106.18 49.87 -23.41
C GLU A 284 -107.44 49.54 -22.60
N LEU A 285 -107.32 48.69 -21.56
CA LEU A 285 -108.43 48.36 -20.68
C LEU A 285 -108.95 49.61 -19.95
N GLU A 286 -108.04 50.42 -19.40
CA GLU A 286 -108.38 51.67 -18.72
C GLU A 286 -109.14 52.62 -19.66
N GLN A 287 -108.66 52.77 -20.90
CA GLN A 287 -109.35 53.55 -21.93
C GLN A 287 -110.75 53.00 -22.23
N THR A 288 -110.92 51.68 -22.39
CA THR A 288 -112.26 51.10 -22.64
C THR A 288 -113.21 51.23 -21.45
N ILE A 289 -112.69 51.23 -20.22
CA ILE A 289 -113.48 51.50 -19.01
C ILE A 289 -113.95 52.95 -19.05
N GLU A 290 -113.06 53.90 -19.32
CA GLU A 290 -113.39 55.32 -19.44
C GLU A 290 -114.41 55.57 -20.57
N ASP A 291 -114.21 54.97 -21.75
CA ASP A 291 -115.15 55.05 -22.88
C ASP A 291 -116.53 54.49 -22.52
N ARG A 292 -116.57 53.36 -21.79
CA ARG A 292 -117.82 52.76 -21.31
C ARG A 292 -118.52 53.66 -20.29
N GLU A 293 -117.78 54.26 -19.38
CA GLU A 293 -118.32 55.21 -18.40
C GLU A 293 -118.88 56.45 -19.09
N ASN A 294 -118.17 56.99 -20.08
CA ASN A 294 -118.62 58.09 -20.93
C ASN A 294 -119.88 57.73 -21.72
N ALA A 295 -119.94 56.56 -22.36
CA ALA A 295 -121.13 56.10 -23.09
C ALA A 295 -122.33 55.87 -22.15
N LYS A 296 -122.08 55.39 -20.93
CA LYS A 296 -123.11 55.25 -19.89
C LYS A 296 -123.64 56.61 -19.43
N LEU A 297 -122.78 57.62 -19.34
CA LEU A 297 -123.17 59.00 -19.05
C LEU A 297 -124.03 59.57 -20.19
N GLN A 298 -123.57 59.47 -21.44
CA GLN A 298 -124.32 59.91 -22.62
C GLN A 298 -125.68 59.20 -22.76
N PHE A 299 -125.76 57.89 -22.48
CA PHE A 299 -127.04 57.18 -22.50
C PHE A 299 -128.01 57.70 -21.44
N LYS A 300 -127.52 58.07 -20.25
CA LYS A 300 -128.36 58.69 -19.23
C LYS A 300 -128.85 60.06 -19.68
N GLU A 301 -127.97 60.90 -20.20
CA GLU A 301 -128.31 62.22 -20.74
C GLU A 301 -129.36 62.10 -21.87
N ASN A 302 -129.15 61.25 -22.87
CA ASN A 302 -130.11 61.03 -23.95
C ASN A 302 -131.44 60.43 -23.46
N LYS A 303 -131.41 59.59 -22.42
CA LYS A 303 -132.63 59.06 -21.82
C LYS A 303 -133.41 60.15 -21.10
N GLU A 304 -132.71 61.03 -20.37
CA GLU A 304 -133.31 62.19 -19.72
C GLU A 304 -133.89 63.16 -20.77
N GLU A 305 -133.17 63.43 -21.86
CA GLU A 305 -133.65 64.21 -23.01
C GLU A 305 -134.90 63.57 -23.65
N MET A 306 -134.88 62.26 -23.93
CA MET A 306 -136.05 61.55 -24.49
C MET A 306 -137.24 61.51 -23.52
N GLU A 307 -136.99 61.42 -22.20
CA GLU A 307 -138.05 61.55 -21.19
C GLU A 307 -138.62 62.98 -21.15
N GLU A 308 -137.81 64.01 -21.38
CA GLU A 308 -138.28 65.39 -21.56
C GLU A 308 -139.08 65.55 -22.86
N ASP A 309 -138.63 64.98 -23.97
CA ASP A 309 -139.33 65.00 -25.26
C ASP A 309 -140.68 64.27 -25.17
N ILE A 310 -140.74 63.09 -24.54
CA ILE A 310 -142.00 62.37 -24.31
C ILE A 310 -142.95 63.21 -23.48
N LYS A 311 -142.47 63.87 -22.42
CA LYS A 311 -143.31 64.78 -21.62
C LYS A 311 -143.81 65.96 -22.45
N ASN A 312 -142.98 66.54 -23.31
CA ASN A 312 -143.39 67.59 -24.23
C ASN A 312 -144.45 67.10 -25.23
N ASP A 313 -144.28 65.90 -25.79
CA ASP A 313 -145.24 65.28 -26.70
C ASP A 313 -146.55 64.89 -26.00
N GLU A 314 -146.50 64.42 -24.76
CA GLU A 314 -147.68 64.19 -23.92
C GLU A 314 -148.44 65.51 -23.69
N ILE A 315 -147.75 66.60 -23.35
CA ILE A 315 -148.34 67.93 -23.22
C ILE A 315 -148.98 68.38 -24.55
N ASN A 316 -148.30 68.17 -25.68
CA ASN A 316 -148.82 68.51 -27.01
C ASN A 316 -150.06 67.68 -27.40
N LEU A 317 -150.11 66.40 -27.04
CA LEU A 317 -151.27 65.53 -27.27
C LEU A 317 -152.46 65.88 -26.35
N GLU A 318 -152.20 66.31 -25.13
CA GLU A 318 -153.22 66.76 -24.18
C GLU A 318 -153.86 68.10 -24.58
N THR A 319 -153.15 68.93 -25.36
CA THR A 319 -153.73 70.15 -25.96
C THR A 319 -154.61 69.93 -27.21
N HIS A 320 -154.72 68.69 -27.71
CA HIS A 320 -155.51 68.34 -28.91
C HIS A 320 -156.77 67.48 -28.64
N LYS A 321 -157.24 67.40 -27.40
CA LYS A 321 -158.60 66.93 -27.03
C LYS A 321 -159.45 68.09 -26.55
#